data_AF-A0A9D1M9H4-F1
#
_entry.id   AF-A0A9D1M9H4-F1
#
_cell.length_a   1.000
_cell.length_b   1.000
_cell.length_c   1.000
_cell.angle_alpha   90.00
_cell.angle_beta   90.00
_cell.angle_gamma   90.00
#
_symmetry.space_group_name_H-M   'P 1'
#
loop_
_entity.id
_entity.type
_entity.pdbx_description
1 polymer ?
#
loop_
_entity_poly.entity_id
_entity_poly.type
_entity_poly.pdbx_seq_one_letter_code
_entity_poly.pdbx_strand_id
1 'polypeptide(L)'
;MKKKHLLLIIAIVCGNVFYTIACTGIALTSKDGSYIQSRTIEWSESALLSEYVIIPRGQSLRSFTPTGANGLSFSSKYGVVGLSVVQKEFVAEGINSAGLSAGLFFFPGYGSYLPYDSLQNNRTVVDLQLVMWMLSQFSTIDEVKAAISSIRVVGLEKSSVVHWRIGEPSGRQVVLEIVNGEPHFYENKVGVLTNAPGFEWQLTNLNNYVNLHPGGVSAQKMSEIMLNPFGANSGFLGMPGDATPPSRFVRAAFYRASAPQQATAFETIQQCFHLLNNFDIPIGIEHSMGESPNIPSATQWTSAIDLTHRIVYYKTAYNNTIRCIDLSEIDFDKVAYQSHPLDAKREQPVEKITVN
;
A
#
# COMPACT_ATOMS: atom_id res chain seq x y z
N MET A 1 -26.39 -7.63 -33.30
CA MET A 1 -25.54 -8.29 -32.29
C MET A 1 -24.09 -8.27 -32.77
N LYS A 2 -23.29 -7.27 -32.35
CA LYS A 2 -21.85 -7.21 -32.64
C LYS A 2 -21.10 -7.24 -31.31
N LYS A 3 -20.33 -8.31 -31.08
CA LYS A 3 -19.42 -8.45 -29.94
C LYS A 3 -18.30 -7.41 -30.10
N LYS A 4 -18.21 -6.44 -29.18
CA LYS A 4 -17.03 -5.58 -29.07
C LYS A 4 -15.96 -6.36 -28.30
N HIS A 5 -14.94 -6.82 -29.01
CA HIS A 5 -13.68 -7.24 -28.39
C HIS A 5 -12.90 -5.98 -28.02
N LEU A 6 -12.76 -5.72 -26.72
CA LEU A 6 -11.89 -4.67 -26.20
C LEU A 6 -10.47 -5.24 -26.18
N LEU A 7 -9.68 -4.95 -27.22
CA LEU A 7 -8.24 -5.17 -27.21
C LEU A 7 -7.59 -4.04 -26.39
N LEU A 8 -6.97 -4.43 -25.28
CA LEU A 8 -6.05 -3.59 -24.53
C LEU A 8 -4.79 -3.43 -25.38
N ILE A 9 -4.57 -2.24 -25.93
CA ILE A 9 -3.28 -1.87 -26.54
C ILE A 9 -2.57 -0.97 -25.52
N ILE A 10 -1.70 -1.57 -24.71
CA ILE A 10 -0.63 -0.83 -24.04
C ILE A 10 0.55 -0.85 -25.01
N ALA A 11 0.99 0.34 -25.43
CA ALA A 11 2.10 0.49 -26.35
C ALA A 11 3.39 -0.05 -25.72
N ILE A 12 4.06 -0.96 -26.42
CA ILE A 12 5.39 -1.45 -26.06
C ILE A 12 6.39 -0.34 -26.36
N VAL A 13 6.94 0.28 -25.32
CA VAL A 13 8.15 1.10 -25.42
C VAL A 13 9.33 0.20 -25.07
N CYS A 14 10.11 -0.18 -26.09
CA CYS A 14 11.42 -0.76 -25.91
C CYS A 14 12.39 0.32 -25.42
N GLY A 15 12.47 0.47 -24.10
CA GLY A 15 13.51 1.20 -23.38
C GLY A 15 13.49 0.68 -21.95
N ASN A 16 14.64 0.23 -21.43
CA ASN A 16 14.79 -0.16 -20.03
C ASN A 16 14.73 1.09 -19.12
N VAL A 17 13.61 1.77 -19.09
CA VAL A 17 13.27 2.73 -18.05
C VAL A 17 12.27 2.02 -17.16
N PHE A 18 12.75 1.54 -16.00
CA PHE A 18 11.86 1.05 -14.96
C PHE A 18 11.15 2.27 -14.38
N TYR A 19 10.02 2.66 -14.97
CA TYR A 19 9.15 3.68 -14.39
C TYR A 19 8.65 3.16 -13.04
N THR A 20 8.88 3.93 -11.97
CA THR A 20 8.75 3.39 -10.61
C THR A 20 7.32 3.51 -10.12
N ILE A 21 6.71 2.36 -9.85
CA ILE A 21 5.48 2.25 -9.08
C ILE A 21 5.92 2.03 -7.64
N ALA A 22 6.25 3.12 -6.95
CA ALA A 22 6.64 3.10 -5.55
C ALA A 22 5.40 2.91 -4.66
N CYS A 23 5.58 2.22 -3.54
CA CYS A 23 4.60 2.14 -2.46
C CYS A 23 5.37 2.12 -1.15
N THR A 24 4.97 2.90 -0.14
CA THR A 24 5.55 2.84 1.21
C THR A 24 4.49 2.56 2.24
N GLY A 25 4.62 1.47 2.98
CA GLY A 25 3.70 1.06 4.04
C GLY A 25 4.37 1.08 5.40
N ILE A 26 3.66 1.56 6.41
CA ILE A 26 4.07 1.54 7.82
C ILE A 26 2.89 1.08 8.69
N ALA A 27 3.17 0.65 9.93
CA ALA A 27 2.14 0.38 10.92
C ALA A 27 2.52 0.91 12.30
N LEU A 28 1.57 1.46 13.06
CA LEU A 28 1.79 2.00 14.40
C LEU A 28 0.74 1.47 15.37
N THR A 29 1.09 1.44 16.66
CA THR A 29 0.20 1.03 17.75
C THR A 29 0.10 2.17 18.75
N SER A 30 -1.11 2.66 19.04
CA SER A 30 -1.37 3.67 20.08
C SER A 30 -1.27 3.08 21.48
N LYS A 31 -1.23 3.94 22.51
CA LYS A 31 -1.18 3.50 23.92
C LYS A 31 -2.46 2.79 24.38
N ASP A 32 -3.60 3.11 23.79
CA ASP A 32 -4.87 2.41 24.02
C ASP A 32 -4.94 1.02 23.35
N GLY A 33 -3.89 0.61 22.62
CA GLY A 33 -3.80 -0.68 21.94
C GLY A 33 -4.37 -0.69 20.54
N SER A 34 -4.88 0.43 20.02
CA SER A 34 -5.37 0.52 18.65
C SER A 34 -4.22 0.35 17.64
N TYR A 35 -4.50 -0.35 16.55
CA TYR A 35 -3.50 -0.70 15.56
C TYR A 35 -3.82 -0.13 14.19
N ILE A 36 -2.87 0.63 13.64
CA ILE A 36 -3.03 1.39 12.42
C ILE A 36 -2.07 0.84 11.37
N GLN A 37 -2.58 0.56 10.16
CA GLN A 37 -1.76 0.33 8.98
C GLN A 37 -1.97 1.46 7.97
N SER A 38 -0.89 2.02 7.44
CA SER A 38 -0.97 3.15 6.52
C SER A 38 0.00 2.98 5.37
N ARG A 39 -0.31 3.57 4.21
CA ARG A 39 0.57 3.52 3.04
C ARG A 39 0.39 4.68 2.07
N THR A 40 1.39 4.89 1.23
CA THR A 40 1.32 5.64 -0.03
C THR A 40 1.08 4.70 -1.22
N ILE A 41 0.34 5.19 -2.22
CA ILE A 41 0.34 4.66 -3.59
C ILE A 41 0.99 5.68 -4.50
N GLU A 42 1.99 5.25 -5.25
CA GLU A 42 2.69 6.04 -6.24
C GLU A 42 2.50 5.44 -7.62
N TRP A 43 2.14 6.27 -8.58
CA TRP A 43 2.00 5.94 -9.99
C TRP A 43 2.26 7.22 -10.79
N SER A 44 3.31 7.21 -11.59
CA SER A 44 3.85 8.43 -12.21
C SER A 44 3.48 8.60 -13.68
N GLU A 45 2.84 7.62 -14.33
CA GLU A 45 2.53 7.68 -15.78
C GLU A 45 1.30 8.52 -16.12
N SER A 46 0.32 8.58 -15.22
CA SER A 46 -0.96 9.25 -15.46
C SER A 46 -1.74 9.42 -14.16
N ALA A 47 -2.91 10.07 -14.21
CA ALA A 47 -3.79 10.10 -13.05
C ALA A 47 -4.43 8.72 -12.85
N LEU A 48 -4.10 8.05 -11.75
CA LEU A 48 -4.59 6.71 -11.47
C LEU A 48 -6.10 6.72 -11.25
N LEU A 49 -6.82 5.85 -11.95
CA LEU A 49 -8.26 5.66 -11.75
C LEU A 49 -8.48 4.89 -10.44
N SER A 50 -8.57 5.63 -9.34
CA SER A 50 -8.78 5.06 -8.01
C SER A 50 -10.18 5.35 -7.51
N GLU A 51 -10.79 4.34 -6.91
CA GLU A 51 -12.12 4.40 -6.30
C GLU A 51 -12.05 3.91 -4.85
N TYR A 52 -13.01 4.28 -4.02
CA TYR A 52 -13.33 3.45 -2.86
C TYR A 52 -14.44 2.49 -3.25
N VAL A 53 -14.39 1.27 -2.70
CA VAL A 53 -15.34 0.20 -2.96
C VAL A 53 -15.94 -0.31 -1.66
N ILE A 54 -17.23 -0.59 -1.69
CA ILE A 54 -17.96 -1.22 -0.59
C ILE A 54 -18.54 -2.53 -1.13
N ILE A 55 -18.10 -3.65 -0.56
CA ILE A 55 -18.53 -4.99 -0.92
C ILE A 55 -19.42 -5.51 0.21
N PRO A 56 -20.73 -5.78 -0.03
CA PRO A 56 -21.61 -6.34 0.99
C PRO A 56 -21.28 -7.80 1.26
N ARG A 57 -21.83 -8.37 2.34
CA ARG A 57 -21.83 -9.83 2.54
C ARG A 57 -22.70 -10.50 1.48
N GLY A 58 -22.36 -11.72 1.11
CA GLY A 58 -23.08 -12.50 0.11
C GLY A 58 -22.82 -12.08 -1.34
N GLN A 59 -22.04 -11.00 -1.59
CA GLN A 59 -21.71 -10.56 -2.94
C GLN A 59 -20.98 -11.66 -3.71
N SER A 60 -21.56 -12.08 -4.83
CA SER A 60 -20.88 -12.98 -5.77
C SER A 60 -19.77 -12.21 -6.49
N LEU A 61 -18.54 -12.70 -6.35
CA LEU A 61 -17.32 -12.14 -6.91
C LEU A 61 -16.67 -13.19 -7.80
N ARG A 62 -15.99 -12.72 -8.84
CA ARG A 62 -15.26 -13.57 -9.77
C ARG A 62 -13.94 -12.95 -10.12
N SER A 63 -12.87 -13.73 -10.01
CA SER A 63 -11.56 -13.28 -10.45
C SER A 63 -11.45 -13.30 -11.98
N PHE A 64 -10.62 -12.43 -12.53
CA PHE A 64 -10.18 -12.50 -13.91
C PHE A 64 -9.18 -13.64 -14.11
N THR A 65 -8.81 -13.83 -15.37
CA THR A 65 -7.65 -14.57 -15.84
C THR A 65 -7.12 -13.81 -17.07
N PRO A 66 -5.95 -14.18 -17.63
CA PRO A 66 -5.51 -13.68 -18.93
C PRO A 66 -6.50 -13.89 -20.08
N THR A 67 -7.56 -14.70 -19.90
CA THR A 67 -8.59 -14.96 -20.91
C THR A 67 -9.95 -14.30 -20.62
N GLY A 68 -10.07 -13.53 -19.53
CA GLY A 68 -11.27 -12.77 -19.19
C GLY A 68 -11.79 -13.05 -17.77
N ALA A 69 -13.05 -12.68 -17.50
CA ALA A 69 -13.69 -12.85 -16.18
C ALA A 69 -14.18 -14.29 -15.95
N ASN A 70 -13.26 -15.24 -15.95
CA ASN A 70 -13.55 -16.67 -15.85
C ASN A 70 -12.77 -17.42 -14.76
N GLY A 71 -12.11 -16.70 -13.84
CA GLY A 71 -11.37 -17.27 -12.72
C GLY A 71 -12.26 -17.79 -11.58
N LEU A 72 -11.65 -17.98 -10.40
CA LEU A 72 -12.30 -18.43 -9.18
C LEU A 72 -13.52 -17.56 -8.88
N SER A 73 -14.66 -18.22 -8.65
CA SER A 73 -15.89 -17.58 -8.19
C SER A 73 -16.06 -17.85 -6.69
N PHE A 74 -16.36 -16.80 -5.93
CA PHE A 74 -16.52 -16.87 -4.47
C PHE A 74 -17.56 -15.84 -4.01
N SER A 75 -18.16 -16.06 -2.84
CA SER A 75 -19.11 -15.13 -2.25
C SER A 75 -18.51 -14.51 -0.99
N SER A 76 -18.59 -13.20 -0.85
CA SER A 76 -18.04 -12.50 0.31
C SER A 76 -18.70 -12.95 1.61
N LYS A 77 -17.89 -13.45 2.54
CA LYS A 77 -18.31 -13.78 3.91
C LYS A 77 -18.31 -12.56 4.81
N TYR A 78 -17.42 -11.61 4.52
CA TYR A 78 -17.26 -10.37 5.27
C TYR A 78 -17.60 -9.18 4.39
N GLY A 79 -18.16 -8.13 5.00
CA GLY A 79 -18.25 -6.83 4.36
C GLY A 79 -16.85 -6.23 4.19
N VAL A 80 -16.58 -5.55 3.08
CA VAL A 80 -15.25 -5.00 2.76
C VAL A 80 -15.36 -3.54 2.37
N VAL A 81 -14.44 -2.72 2.87
CA VAL A 81 -14.14 -1.39 2.33
C VAL A 81 -12.72 -1.43 1.79
N GLY A 82 -12.54 -1.02 0.54
CA GLY A 82 -11.24 -1.01 -0.12
C GLY A 82 -11.02 0.27 -0.92
N LEU A 83 -9.75 0.56 -1.19
CA LEU A 83 -9.31 1.58 -2.15
C LEU A 83 -8.75 0.84 -3.37
N SER A 84 -9.39 0.98 -4.51
CA SER A 84 -9.00 0.30 -5.75
C SER A 84 -8.11 1.17 -6.62
N VAL A 85 -7.43 0.53 -7.57
CA VAL A 85 -6.59 1.17 -8.59
C VAL A 85 -6.92 0.62 -9.97
N VAL A 86 -6.88 1.45 -11.00
CA VAL A 86 -7.23 1.12 -12.41
C VAL A 86 -8.72 0.80 -12.60
N GLN A 87 -9.32 -0.07 -11.78
CA GLN A 87 -10.73 -0.44 -11.77
C GLN A 87 -11.16 -0.96 -10.39
N LYS A 88 -12.45 -0.84 -10.07
CA LYS A 88 -13.06 -1.27 -8.79
C LYS A 88 -12.69 -2.67 -8.29
N GLU A 89 -12.45 -3.64 -9.17
CA GLU A 89 -12.11 -5.01 -8.73
C GLU A 89 -10.66 -5.16 -8.23
N PHE A 90 -9.77 -4.20 -8.52
CA PHE A 90 -8.35 -4.25 -8.13
C PHE A 90 -8.12 -3.46 -6.85
N VAL A 91 -8.60 -4.01 -5.73
CA VAL A 91 -8.42 -3.42 -4.40
C VAL A 91 -6.93 -3.42 -4.04
N ALA A 92 -6.34 -2.24 -3.88
CA ALA A 92 -4.92 -2.08 -3.57
C ALA A 92 -4.63 -2.00 -2.06
N GLU A 93 -5.62 -1.58 -1.27
CA GLU A 93 -5.57 -1.47 0.20
C GLU A 93 -7.00 -1.58 0.72
N GLY A 94 -7.21 -2.18 1.89
CA GLY A 94 -8.55 -2.28 2.46
C GLY A 94 -8.63 -3.00 3.79
N ILE A 95 -9.84 -3.10 4.30
CA ILE A 95 -10.19 -3.78 5.54
C ILE A 95 -11.58 -4.41 5.44
N ASN A 96 -11.78 -5.50 6.16
CA ASN A 96 -13.09 -6.14 6.26
C ASN A 96 -13.77 -5.94 7.62
N SER A 97 -15.04 -6.32 7.70
CA SER A 97 -15.87 -6.19 8.90
C SER A 97 -15.36 -6.98 10.12
N ALA A 98 -14.41 -7.90 9.94
CA ALA A 98 -13.74 -8.62 11.03
C ALA A 98 -12.44 -7.94 11.50
N GLY A 99 -11.96 -6.91 10.79
CA GLY A 99 -10.73 -6.18 11.11
C GLY A 99 -9.48 -6.69 10.41
N LEU A 100 -9.58 -7.70 9.53
CA LEU A 100 -8.47 -8.11 8.68
C LEU A 100 -8.24 -7.02 7.63
N SER A 101 -7.00 -6.56 7.50
CA SER A 101 -6.56 -5.61 6.47
C SER A 101 -5.53 -6.26 5.55
N ALA A 102 -5.54 -5.86 4.29
CA ALA A 102 -4.54 -6.30 3.33
C ALA A 102 -4.31 -5.22 2.26
N GLY A 103 -3.06 -5.12 1.81
CA GLY A 103 -2.66 -4.22 0.74
C GLY A 103 -1.59 -4.84 -0.16
N LEU A 104 -1.61 -4.50 -1.44
CA LEU A 104 -0.64 -4.95 -2.44
C LEU A 104 0.41 -3.87 -2.72
N PHE A 105 1.63 -4.29 -3.02
CA PHE A 105 2.77 -3.43 -3.33
C PHE A 105 3.53 -4.06 -4.51
N PHE A 106 4.12 -3.26 -5.38
CA PHE A 106 4.89 -3.79 -6.52
C PHE A 106 6.13 -4.56 -6.08
N PHE A 107 6.43 -5.69 -6.72
CA PHE A 107 7.55 -6.58 -6.42
C PHE A 107 8.28 -7.05 -7.71
N PRO A 108 8.69 -6.11 -8.59
CA PRO A 108 9.23 -6.44 -9.90
C PRO A 108 10.60 -7.12 -9.81
N GLY A 109 10.83 -8.13 -10.65
CA GLY A 109 12.14 -8.79 -10.81
C GLY A 109 12.54 -9.77 -9.70
N TYR A 110 11.78 -9.85 -8.61
CA TYR A 110 12.05 -10.75 -7.49
C TYR A 110 10.93 -11.78 -7.27
N GLY A 111 9.67 -11.37 -7.42
CA GLY A 111 8.55 -12.29 -7.37
C GLY A 111 8.32 -12.99 -8.71
N SER A 112 7.68 -14.14 -8.66
CA SER A 112 7.20 -14.84 -9.86
C SER A 112 6.06 -15.80 -9.52
N TYR A 113 5.10 -15.90 -10.44
CA TYR A 113 3.95 -16.78 -10.31
C TYR A 113 4.12 -18.05 -11.15
N LEU A 114 3.31 -19.07 -10.87
CA LEU A 114 3.20 -20.22 -11.77
C LEU A 114 2.63 -19.77 -13.13
N PRO A 115 3.03 -20.42 -14.24
CA PRO A 115 2.40 -20.17 -15.53
C PRO A 115 0.87 -20.33 -15.46
N TYR A 116 0.18 -19.45 -16.18
CA TYR A 116 -1.26 -19.54 -16.35
C TYR A 116 -1.65 -20.87 -17.00
N ASP A 117 -2.63 -21.55 -16.40
CA ASP A 117 -3.22 -22.80 -16.89
C ASP A 117 -4.74 -22.62 -16.94
N SER A 118 -5.30 -22.63 -18.16
CA SER A 118 -6.73 -22.42 -18.39
C SER A 118 -7.60 -23.56 -17.84
N LEU A 119 -7.03 -24.75 -17.61
CA LEU A 119 -7.74 -25.89 -17.01
C LEU A 119 -7.95 -25.69 -15.50
N GLN A 120 -7.26 -24.73 -14.88
CA GLN A 120 -7.31 -24.45 -13.45
C GLN A 120 -8.08 -23.17 -13.11
N ASN A 121 -8.81 -22.62 -14.07
CA ASN A 121 -9.54 -21.34 -13.92
C ASN A 121 -10.46 -21.30 -12.70
N ASN A 122 -11.07 -22.43 -12.33
CA ASN A 122 -11.94 -22.53 -11.15
C ASN A 122 -11.23 -22.24 -9.82
N ARG A 123 -9.89 -22.25 -9.76
CA ARG A 123 -9.09 -21.90 -8.58
C ARG A 123 -8.06 -20.80 -8.85
N THR A 124 -8.13 -20.14 -10.01
CA THR A 124 -7.22 -19.06 -10.39
C THR A 124 -7.71 -17.72 -9.84
N VAL A 125 -6.82 -16.99 -9.18
CA VAL A 125 -7.02 -15.61 -8.72
C VAL A 125 -5.93 -14.75 -9.32
N VAL A 126 -6.28 -13.62 -9.94
CA VAL A 126 -5.24 -12.68 -10.39
C VAL A 126 -4.66 -11.94 -9.19
N ASP A 127 -3.37 -11.65 -9.25
CA ASP A 127 -2.62 -10.99 -8.19
C ASP A 127 -3.25 -9.66 -7.72
N LEU A 128 -3.71 -8.81 -8.64
CA LEU A 128 -4.41 -7.56 -8.33
C LEU A 128 -5.77 -7.75 -7.62
N GLN A 129 -6.33 -8.96 -7.62
CA GLN A 129 -7.56 -9.31 -6.92
C GLN A 129 -7.32 -10.13 -5.65
N LEU A 130 -6.07 -10.44 -5.29
CA LEU A 130 -5.78 -11.26 -4.13
C LEU A 130 -6.20 -10.56 -2.83
N VAL A 131 -6.02 -9.23 -2.73
CA VAL A 131 -6.52 -8.43 -1.60
C VAL A 131 -8.04 -8.59 -1.45
N MET A 132 -8.79 -8.42 -2.54
CA MET A 132 -10.24 -8.59 -2.53
C MET A 132 -10.63 -10.02 -2.08
N TRP A 133 -9.95 -11.05 -2.58
CA TRP A 133 -10.20 -12.43 -2.17
C TRP A 133 -9.91 -12.64 -0.67
N MET A 134 -8.76 -12.20 -0.17
CA MET A 134 -8.39 -12.32 1.24
C MET A 134 -9.44 -11.67 2.15
N LEU A 135 -9.75 -10.39 1.88
CA LEU A 135 -10.68 -9.60 2.70
C LEU A 135 -12.11 -10.11 2.63
N SER A 136 -12.53 -10.68 1.49
CA SER A 136 -13.88 -11.23 1.33
C SER A 136 -14.05 -12.59 2.01
N GLN A 137 -12.98 -13.35 2.25
CA GLN A 137 -13.08 -14.77 2.65
C GLN A 137 -12.63 -15.08 4.08
N PHE A 138 -11.77 -14.26 4.67
CA PHE A 138 -11.07 -14.60 5.93
C PHE A 138 -11.11 -13.47 6.95
N SER A 139 -10.97 -13.83 8.22
CA SER A 139 -10.93 -12.89 9.36
C SER A 139 -9.55 -12.81 10.02
N THR A 140 -8.67 -13.78 9.77
CA THR A 140 -7.35 -13.86 10.42
C THR A 140 -6.24 -14.13 9.41
N ILE A 141 -5.00 -13.79 9.80
CA ILE A 141 -3.80 -14.11 9.02
C ILE A 141 -3.64 -15.63 8.84
N ASP A 142 -3.96 -16.42 9.87
CA ASP A 142 -3.77 -17.87 9.83
C ASP A 142 -4.75 -18.57 8.88
N GLU A 143 -5.99 -18.06 8.77
CA GLU A 143 -6.95 -18.52 7.76
C GLU A 143 -6.43 -18.26 6.33
N VAL A 144 -5.84 -17.08 6.08
CA VAL A 144 -5.22 -16.76 4.79
C VAL A 144 -4.06 -17.72 4.49
N LYS A 145 -3.17 -17.93 5.46
CA LYS A 145 -2.02 -18.85 5.33
C LYS A 145 -2.47 -20.28 5.00
N ALA A 146 -3.53 -20.76 5.65
CA ALA A 146 -4.08 -22.09 5.39
C ALA A 146 -4.70 -22.20 3.99
N ALA A 147 -5.38 -21.14 3.52
CA ALA A 147 -6.13 -21.17 2.27
C ALA A 147 -5.31 -20.83 1.02
N ILE A 148 -4.19 -20.11 1.12
CA ILE A 148 -3.46 -19.64 -0.08
C ILE A 148 -3.04 -20.79 -1.03
N SER A 149 -2.74 -21.96 -0.46
CA SER A 149 -2.34 -23.15 -1.22
C SER A 149 -3.50 -23.77 -2.04
N SER A 150 -4.76 -23.42 -1.72
CA SER A 150 -5.94 -23.93 -2.43
C SER A 150 -6.23 -23.16 -3.72
N ILE A 151 -5.60 -22.02 -3.95
CA ILE A 151 -5.77 -21.21 -5.17
C ILE A 151 -4.51 -21.25 -6.04
N ARG A 152 -4.56 -20.61 -7.20
CA ARG A 152 -3.41 -20.32 -8.07
C ARG A 152 -3.37 -18.82 -8.30
N VAL A 153 -2.34 -18.15 -7.79
CA VAL A 153 -2.13 -16.73 -8.07
C VAL A 153 -1.42 -16.61 -9.40
N VAL A 154 -1.93 -15.75 -10.28
CA VAL A 154 -1.34 -15.45 -11.60
C VAL A 154 -1.33 -13.95 -11.84
N GLY A 155 -0.35 -13.46 -12.60
CA GLY A 155 -0.35 -12.09 -13.09
C GLY A 155 -1.20 -11.96 -14.35
N LEU A 156 -1.83 -10.80 -14.55
CA LEU A 156 -2.43 -10.44 -15.84
C LEU A 156 -1.35 -10.13 -16.89
N GLU A 157 -0.26 -9.52 -16.44
CA GLU A 157 0.92 -9.20 -17.24
C GLU A 157 2.15 -9.89 -16.66
N LYS A 158 3.02 -10.46 -17.51
CA LYS A 158 4.17 -11.26 -17.04
C LYS A 158 5.19 -10.46 -16.23
N SER A 159 5.30 -9.15 -16.48
CA SER A 159 6.28 -8.26 -15.83
C SER A 159 5.75 -7.53 -14.60
N SER A 160 4.44 -7.55 -14.37
CA SER A 160 3.80 -6.90 -13.24
C SER A 160 3.61 -7.92 -12.13
N VAL A 161 4.55 -7.95 -11.18
CA VAL A 161 4.47 -8.82 -10.00
C VAL A 161 4.31 -7.95 -8.76
N VAL A 162 3.54 -8.44 -7.79
CA VAL A 162 3.25 -7.75 -6.53
C VAL A 162 3.52 -8.69 -5.34
N HIS A 163 3.69 -8.09 -4.17
CA HIS A 163 3.68 -8.74 -2.86
C HIS A 163 2.68 -8.05 -1.94
N TRP A 164 2.32 -8.67 -0.82
CA TRP A 164 1.21 -8.21 0.01
C TRP A 164 1.61 -8.03 1.47
N ARG A 165 1.03 -7.00 2.09
CA ARG A 165 0.98 -6.85 3.55
C ARG A 165 -0.39 -7.31 4.02
N ILE A 166 -0.44 -8.06 5.11
CA ILE A 166 -1.69 -8.46 5.77
C ILE A 166 -1.56 -8.11 7.26
N GLY A 167 -2.59 -7.49 7.83
CA GLY A 167 -2.63 -7.11 9.24
C GLY A 167 -3.96 -7.46 9.90
N GLU A 168 -3.93 -7.67 11.21
CA GLU A 168 -5.12 -7.94 12.02
C GLU A 168 -5.12 -7.06 13.29
N PRO A 169 -6.27 -6.90 13.97
CA PRO A 169 -6.40 -5.93 15.08
C PRO A 169 -5.52 -6.22 16.29
N SER A 170 -4.97 -7.44 16.41
CA SER A 170 -4.04 -7.85 17.47
C SER A 170 -2.69 -7.11 17.41
N GLY A 171 -2.41 -6.40 16.32
CA GLY A 171 -1.09 -5.83 16.02
C GLY A 171 -0.19 -6.74 15.21
N ARG A 172 -0.59 -8.00 14.98
CA ARG A 172 0.15 -8.93 14.12
C ARG A 172 0.03 -8.48 12.66
N GLN A 173 1.13 -8.61 11.93
CA GLN A 173 1.17 -8.42 10.49
C GLN A 173 2.19 -9.33 9.83
N VAL A 174 1.91 -9.72 8.60
CA VAL A 174 2.79 -10.54 7.77
C VAL A 174 2.97 -9.94 6.38
N VAL A 175 4.10 -10.26 5.77
CA VAL A 175 4.35 -10.06 4.34
C VAL A 175 4.16 -11.39 3.63
N LEU A 176 3.43 -11.39 2.52
CA LEU A 176 3.32 -12.50 1.59
C LEU A 176 4.06 -12.15 0.30
N GLU A 177 5.11 -12.90 0.00
CA GLU A 177 5.81 -12.85 -1.29
C GLU A 177 5.60 -14.17 -2.02
N ILE A 178 5.34 -14.13 -3.33
CA ILE A 178 5.29 -15.35 -4.16
C ILE A 178 6.53 -15.37 -5.03
N VAL A 179 7.40 -16.34 -4.79
CA VAL A 179 8.69 -16.50 -5.48
C VAL A 179 8.74 -17.89 -6.08
N ASN A 180 9.04 -17.97 -7.38
CA ASN A 180 9.01 -19.22 -8.16
C ASN A 180 7.67 -19.97 -8.08
N GLY A 181 6.58 -19.22 -7.93
CA GLY A 181 5.24 -19.78 -7.76
C GLY A 181 4.93 -20.29 -6.35
N GLU A 182 5.85 -20.16 -5.39
CA GLU A 182 5.68 -20.60 -4.00
C GLU A 182 5.37 -19.40 -3.08
N PRO A 183 4.30 -19.48 -2.25
CA PRO A 183 3.99 -18.43 -1.29
C PRO A 183 4.86 -18.53 -0.04
N HIS A 184 5.55 -17.44 0.28
CA HIS A 184 6.37 -17.27 1.49
C HIS A 184 5.72 -16.21 2.40
N PHE A 185 5.55 -16.56 3.68
CA PHE A 185 5.05 -15.63 4.68
C PHE A 185 6.14 -15.26 5.68
N TYR A 186 6.32 -13.96 5.92
CA TYR A 186 7.26 -13.42 6.89
C TYR A 186 6.52 -12.62 7.95
N GLU A 187 6.83 -12.85 9.22
CA GLU A 187 6.32 -12.01 10.31
C GLU A 187 6.97 -10.62 10.24
N ASN A 188 6.15 -9.58 10.10
CA ASN A 188 6.66 -8.21 9.89
C ASN A 188 6.68 -7.42 11.19
N LYS A 189 7.66 -7.71 12.05
CA LYS A 189 7.85 -7.02 13.34
C LYS A 189 8.42 -5.61 13.20
N VAL A 190 9.10 -5.30 12.09
CA VAL A 190 9.60 -3.94 11.81
C VAL A 190 8.45 -2.99 11.49
N GLY A 191 7.36 -3.53 10.94
CA GLY A 191 6.13 -2.82 10.62
C GLY A 191 6.24 -1.91 9.41
N VAL A 192 7.04 -2.31 8.42
CA VAL A 192 7.31 -1.57 7.18
C VAL A 192 7.26 -2.52 6.00
N LEU A 193 6.74 -2.06 4.86
CA LEU A 193 6.86 -2.73 3.56
C LEU A 193 7.00 -1.69 2.46
N THR A 194 7.87 -1.94 1.49
CA THR A 194 7.95 -1.13 0.27
C THR A 194 7.75 -2.00 -0.96
N ASN A 195 8.77 -2.14 -1.80
CA ASN A 195 8.75 -2.94 -3.02
C ASN A 195 9.93 -3.92 -2.99
N ALA A 196 10.43 -4.31 -4.15
CA ALA A 196 11.67 -5.08 -4.30
C ALA A 196 12.91 -4.37 -3.69
N PRO A 197 13.96 -5.10 -3.25
CA PRO A 197 14.11 -6.57 -3.17
C PRO A 197 13.22 -7.24 -2.12
N GLY A 198 13.36 -8.56 -1.95
CA GLY A 198 12.59 -9.34 -0.97
C GLY A 198 12.71 -8.85 0.48
N PHE A 199 11.71 -9.12 1.29
CA PHE A 199 11.55 -8.60 2.63
C PHE A 199 12.71 -8.94 3.57
N GLU A 200 13.23 -10.18 3.54
CA GLU A 200 14.38 -10.56 4.36
C GLU A 200 15.66 -9.78 4.00
N TRP A 201 15.84 -9.46 2.71
CA TRP A 201 16.94 -8.62 2.28
C TRP A 201 16.78 -7.19 2.81
N GLN A 202 15.56 -6.64 2.75
CA GLN A 202 15.27 -5.31 3.32
C GLN A 202 15.57 -5.25 4.82
N LEU A 203 15.23 -6.31 5.57
CA LEU A 203 15.60 -6.45 6.98
C LEU A 203 17.12 -6.50 7.19
N THR A 204 17.82 -7.29 6.37
CA THR A 204 19.29 -7.39 6.42
C THR A 204 19.95 -6.04 6.12
N ASN A 205 19.39 -5.28 5.18
CA ASN A 205 19.89 -3.97 4.77
C ASN A 205 19.85 -2.95 5.92
N LEU A 206 18.92 -3.07 6.88
CA LEU A 206 18.87 -2.18 8.05
C LEU A 206 20.18 -2.20 8.87
N ASN A 207 20.93 -3.29 8.84
CA ASN A 207 22.21 -3.39 9.55
C ASN A 207 23.26 -2.39 9.05
N ASN A 208 23.17 -1.92 7.80
CA ASN A 208 24.05 -0.87 7.27
C ASN A 208 23.82 0.51 7.93
N TYR A 209 22.70 0.66 8.65
CA TYR A 209 22.23 1.92 9.21
C TYR A 209 22.15 1.89 10.74
N VAL A 210 22.84 0.95 11.39
CA VAL A 210 22.79 0.77 12.86
C VAL A 210 23.27 1.99 13.64
N ASN A 211 24.04 2.89 13.00
CA ASN A 211 24.52 4.14 13.58
C ASN A 211 23.43 5.22 13.70
N LEU A 212 22.30 5.06 13.02
CA LEU A 212 21.23 6.05 12.96
C LEU A 212 20.45 6.10 14.28
N HIS A 213 20.31 7.30 14.86
CA HIS A 213 19.52 7.51 16.07
C HIS A 213 18.84 8.89 16.07
N PRO A 214 17.71 9.06 16.80
CA PRO A 214 17.06 10.36 16.91
C PRO A 214 17.93 11.36 17.68
N GLY A 215 17.75 12.65 17.39
CA GLY A 215 18.45 13.75 18.06
C GLY A 215 19.76 14.16 17.38
N GLY A 216 20.57 14.93 18.11
CA GLY A 216 21.87 15.41 17.64
C GLY A 216 23.03 14.62 18.26
N VAL A 217 24.19 14.69 17.62
CA VAL A 217 25.46 14.27 18.22
C VAL A 217 26.08 15.41 19.03
N SER A 218 26.90 15.06 20.03
CA SER A 218 27.62 16.05 20.83
C SER A 218 28.76 16.70 20.02
N ALA A 219 29.12 17.94 20.37
CA ALA A 219 30.30 18.59 19.82
C ALA A 219 31.57 17.77 20.10
N GLN A 220 32.51 17.79 19.17
CA GLN A 220 33.76 17.02 19.25
C GLN A 220 34.97 17.93 19.08
N LYS A 221 36.02 17.68 19.87
CA LYS A 221 37.30 18.38 19.72
C LYS A 221 38.17 17.63 18.72
N MET A 222 38.64 18.33 17.68
CA MET A 222 39.60 17.81 16.71
C MET A 222 40.83 18.72 16.72
N SER A 223 41.89 18.27 17.40
CA SER A 223 43.07 19.09 17.72
C SER A 223 42.67 20.36 18.47
N GLU A 224 42.88 21.55 17.88
CA GLU A 224 42.51 22.84 18.47
C GLU A 224 41.12 23.33 18.01
N ILE A 225 40.46 22.59 17.12
CA ILE A 225 39.18 22.98 16.52
C ILE A 225 38.02 22.30 17.27
N MET A 226 37.01 23.09 17.62
CA MET A 226 35.74 22.59 18.14
C MET A 226 34.75 22.38 16.98
N LEU A 227 34.38 21.13 16.73
CA LEU A 227 33.36 20.76 15.76
C LEU A 227 31.99 20.73 16.46
N ASN A 228 31.06 21.55 15.99
CA ASN A 228 29.71 21.63 16.54
C ASN A 228 28.71 21.12 15.50
N PRO A 229 27.61 20.45 15.91
CA PRO A 229 26.51 20.19 14.99
C PRO A 229 25.91 21.52 14.52
N PHE A 230 25.60 21.64 13.22
CA PHE A 230 24.99 22.87 12.67
C PHE A 230 23.51 23.02 13.02
N GLY A 231 22.88 21.99 13.57
CA GLY A 231 21.48 21.99 13.97
C GLY A 231 21.08 20.67 14.62
N ALA A 232 19.78 20.48 14.77
CA ALA A 232 19.22 19.22 15.24
C ALA A 232 19.42 18.09 14.20
N ASN A 233 19.15 16.85 14.62
CA ASN A 233 19.05 15.67 13.77
C ASN A 233 20.37 15.11 13.19
N SER A 234 21.53 15.56 13.67
CA SER A 234 22.82 15.01 13.24
C SER A 234 23.03 13.54 13.60
N GLY A 235 22.23 12.96 14.50
CA GLY A 235 22.21 11.51 14.77
C GLY A 235 21.67 10.67 13.62
N PHE A 236 20.96 11.28 12.65
CA PHE A 236 20.52 10.61 11.43
C PHE A 236 21.44 10.86 10.21
N LEU A 237 22.66 11.35 10.42
CA LEU A 237 23.64 11.48 9.34
C LEU A 237 23.96 10.09 8.73
N GLY A 238 23.71 9.94 7.43
CA GLY A 238 23.81 8.67 6.70
C GLY A 238 22.46 8.11 6.23
N MET A 239 21.33 8.69 6.66
CA MET A 239 20.00 8.33 6.16
C MET A 239 19.91 8.53 4.63
N PRO A 240 19.44 7.53 3.86
CA PRO A 240 19.36 7.67 2.40
C PRO A 240 18.21 8.60 2.02
N GLY A 241 18.42 9.48 1.03
CA GLY A 241 17.49 10.54 0.64
C GLY A 241 16.71 10.30 -0.66
N ASP A 242 17.07 9.29 -1.45
CA ASP A 242 16.45 9.01 -2.75
C ASP A 242 15.12 8.25 -2.62
N ALA A 243 14.35 8.16 -3.71
CA ALA A 243 13.02 7.54 -3.73
C ALA A 243 13.03 6.02 -3.98
N THR A 244 14.20 5.37 -4.05
CA THR A 244 14.26 3.92 -4.32
C THR A 244 13.61 3.12 -3.19
N PRO A 245 13.08 1.92 -3.48
CA PRO A 245 12.42 1.13 -2.45
C PRO A 245 13.28 0.76 -1.23
N PRO A 246 14.58 0.40 -1.38
CA PRO A 246 15.47 0.20 -0.22
C PRO A 246 15.64 1.46 0.63
N SER A 247 15.85 2.62 0.00
CA SER A 247 16.01 3.89 0.71
C SER A 247 14.74 4.29 1.46
N ARG A 248 13.57 4.11 0.82
CA ARG A 248 12.27 4.32 1.48
C ARG A 248 12.05 3.33 2.63
N PHE A 249 12.43 2.07 2.48
CA PHE A 249 12.30 1.07 3.54
C PHE A 249 13.10 1.46 4.79
N VAL A 250 14.37 1.85 4.59
CA VAL A 250 15.25 2.32 5.67
C VAL A 250 14.66 3.56 6.34
N ARG A 251 14.33 4.61 5.57
CA ARG A 251 13.71 5.83 6.15
C ARG A 251 12.45 5.50 6.94
N ALA A 252 11.57 4.68 6.38
CA ALA A 252 10.29 4.33 7.02
C ALA A 252 10.52 3.56 8.32
N ALA A 253 11.46 2.61 8.36
CA ALA A 253 11.80 1.85 9.55
C ALA A 253 12.28 2.76 10.69
N PHE A 254 13.22 3.67 10.42
CA PHE A 254 13.78 4.56 11.43
C PHE A 254 12.82 5.68 11.85
N TYR A 255 12.07 6.28 10.92
CA TYR A 255 11.07 7.31 11.24
C TYR A 255 9.93 6.73 12.08
N ARG A 256 9.46 5.52 11.75
CA ARG A 256 8.48 4.79 12.56
C ARG A 256 9.05 4.47 13.94
N ALA A 257 10.26 3.91 14.02
CA ALA A 257 10.86 3.47 15.28
C ALA A 257 11.14 4.63 16.25
N SER A 258 11.37 5.84 15.72
CA SER A 258 11.60 7.05 16.51
C SER A 258 10.34 7.89 16.76
N ALA A 259 9.21 7.54 16.14
CA ALA A 259 7.96 8.27 16.31
C ALA A 259 7.41 8.08 17.74
N PRO A 260 6.96 9.16 18.41
CA PRO A 260 6.38 9.03 19.74
C PRO A 260 5.06 8.25 19.68
N GLN A 261 4.89 7.28 20.57
CA GLN A 261 3.63 6.54 20.68
C GLN A 261 2.49 7.46 21.14
N GLN A 262 1.47 7.63 20.29
CA GLN A 262 0.32 8.49 20.58
C GLN A 262 -0.68 7.82 21.53
N ALA A 263 -1.53 8.60 22.19
CA ALA A 263 -2.45 8.07 23.20
C ALA A 263 -3.61 7.30 22.55
N THR A 264 -4.17 7.86 21.48
CA THR A 264 -5.38 7.37 20.82
C THR A 264 -5.14 6.94 19.38
N ALA A 265 -6.05 6.13 18.84
CA ALA A 265 -6.03 5.75 17.43
C ALA A 265 -6.00 6.97 16.49
N PHE A 266 -6.84 7.97 16.75
CA PHE A 266 -6.95 9.15 15.88
C PHE A 266 -5.66 10.00 15.86
N GLU A 267 -5.00 10.17 17.01
CA GLU A 267 -3.68 10.81 17.05
C GLU A 267 -2.63 9.99 16.29
N THR A 268 -2.65 8.65 16.40
CA THR A 268 -1.79 7.77 15.61
C THR A 268 -2.07 7.90 14.11
N ILE A 269 -3.32 8.01 13.68
CA ILE A 269 -3.70 8.26 12.28
C ILE A 269 -3.07 9.56 11.78
N GLN A 270 -3.18 10.64 12.54
CA GLN A 270 -2.55 11.93 12.19
C GLN A 270 -1.03 11.79 12.07
N GLN A 271 -0.40 11.08 13.02
CA GLN A 271 1.03 10.80 12.97
C GLN A 271 1.44 9.97 11.74
N CYS A 272 0.64 8.97 11.35
CA CYS A 272 0.87 8.19 10.13
C CYS A 272 0.93 9.08 8.89
N PHE A 273 0.00 10.03 8.74
CA PHE A 273 0.03 10.98 7.62
C PHE A 273 1.27 11.89 7.66
N HIS A 274 1.69 12.36 8.83
CA HIS A 274 2.93 13.13 8.97
C HIS A 274 4.19 12.34 8.58
N LEU A 275 4.29 11.09 9.02
CA LEU A 275 5.40 10.21 8.65
C LEU A 275 5.39 9.97 7.14
N LEU A 276 4.23 9.64 6.57
CA LEU A 276 4.09 9.32 5.14
C LEU A 276 4.29 10.51 4.20
N ASN A 277 4.16 11.75 4.67
CA ASN A 277 4.56 12.93 3.90
C ASN A 277 6.06 12.91 3.51
N ASN A 278 6.92 12.19 4.23
CA ASN A 278 8.34 12.00 3.87
C ASN A 278 8.56 11.02 2.71
N PHE A 279 7.47 10.48 2.16
CA PHE A 279 7.45 9.52 1.05
C PHE A 279 6.52 10.01 -0.08
N ASP A 280 6.10 11.27 -0.03
CA ASP A 280 5.49 11.93 -1.19
C ASP A 280 6.56 12.09 -2.27
N ILE A 281 6.26 11.63 -3.49
CA ILE A 281 7.18 11.62 -4.63
C ILE A 281 6.73 12.70 -5.61
N PRO A 282 7.45 13.84 -5.68
CA PRO A 282 7.17 14.87 -6.67
C PRO A 282 7.25 14.30 -8.09
N ILE A 283 6.33 14.68 -8.96
CA ILE A 283 6.28 14.13 -10.33
C ILE A 283 7.56 14.39 -11.15
N GLY A 284 8.30 15.45 -10.81
CA GLY A 284 9.52 15.85 -11.51
C GLY A 284 10.75 14.97 -11.24
N ILE A 285 10.75 14.11 -10.22
CA ILE A 285 11.88 13.20 -9.94
C ILE A 285 11.72 11.81 -10.56
N GLU A 286 10.55 11.52 -11.12
CA GLU A 286 10.21 10.22 -11.75
C GLU A 286 10.50 10.18 -13.26
N HIS A 287 10.66 11.35 -13.88
CA HIS A 287 10.74 11.48 -15.34
C HIS A 287 11.94 12.32 -15.76
N SER A 288 12.40 12.13 -16.99
CA SER A 288 13.38 13.04 -17.58
C SER A 288 12.81 14.47 -17.67
N MET A 289 13.71 15.46 -17.71
CA MET A 289 13.30 16.85 -17.80
C MET A 289 12.38 17.10 -19.01
N GLY A 290 11.18 17.62 -18.75
CA GLY A 290 10.19 17.94 -19.78
C GLY A 290 9.27 16.77 -20.19
N GLU A 291 9.44 15.58 -19.61
CA GLU A 291 8.64 14.38 -19.93
C GLU A 291 7.55 14.08 -18.89
N SER A 292 7.53 14.80 -17.76
CA SER A 292 6.55 14.57 -16.69
C SER A 292 5.10 14.75 -17.18
N PRO A 293 4.18 13.83 -16.84
CA PRO A 293 2.77 14.02 -17.14
C PRO A 293 2.16 15.11 -16.28
N ASN A 294 1.03 15.64 -16.75
CA ASN A 294 0.29 16.68 -16.05
C ASN A 294 -0.55 16.11 -14.89
N ILE A 295 0.13 15.72 -13.81
CA ILE A 295 -0.47 15.31 -12.53
C ILE A 295 0.23 16.01 -11.36
N PRO A 296 -0.43 16.25 -10.21
CA PRO A 296 0.14 17.02 -9.11
C PRO A 296 1.36 16.37 -8.43
N SER A 297 1.36 15.04 -8.32
CA SER A 297 2.39 14.23 -7.66
C SER A 297 2.40 12.85 -8.29
N ALA A 298 3.52 12.11 -8.18
CA ALA A 298 3.52 10.68 -8.46
C ALA A 298 2.78 9.92 -7.35
N THR A 299 2.86 10.37 -6.10
CA THR A 299 2.05 9.83 -4.99
C THR A 299 0.59 10.22 -5.18
N GLN A 300 -0.23 9.28 -5.66
CA GLN A 300 -1.62 9.53 -6.04
C GLN A 300 -2.53 9.65 -4.83
N TRP A 301 -2.28 8.84 -3.79
CA TRP A 301 -3.04 8.89 -2.55
C TRP A 301 -2.28 8.25 -1.39
N THR A 302 -2.69 8.65 -0.19
CA THR A 302 -2.19 8.12 1.09
C THR A 302 -3.37 7.65 1.90
N SER A 303 -3.27 6.47 2.50
CA SER A 303 -4.29 5.94 3.40
C SER A 303 -3.72 5.57 4.76
N ALA A 304 -4.58 5.59 5.77
CA ALA A 304 -4.33 5.05 7.10
C ALA A 304 -5.60 4.35 7.58
N ILE A 305 -5.50 3.09 7.94
CA ILE A 305 -6.63 2.26 8.36
C ILE A 305 -6.44 1.94 9.84
N ASP A 306 -7.43 2.32 10.65
CA ASP A 306 -7.58 1.84 12.01
C ASP A 306 -8.19 0.44 11.97
N LEU A 307 -7.39 -0.60 12.25
CA LEU A 307 -7.85 -1.99 12.23
C LEU A 307 -8.73 -2.32 13.43
N THR A 308 -8.55 -1.60 14.54
CA THR A 308 -9.25 -1.84 15.80
C THR A 308 -10.68 -1.31 15.75
N HIS A 309 -10.85 -0.06 15.32
CA HIS A 309 -12.17 0.57 15.16
C HIS A 309 -12.77 0.37 13.77
N ARG A 310 -11.99 -0.17 12.81
CA ARG A 310 -12.39 -0.42 11.41
C ARG A 310 -12.81 0.86 10.70
N ILE A 311 -11.88 1.81 10.63
CA ILE A 311 -12.09 3.09 9.94
C ILE A 311 -10.97 3.27 8.91
N VAL A 312 -11.35 3.50 7.65
CA VAL A 312 -10.42 3.78 6.55
C VAL A 312 -10.31 5.28 6.40
N TYR A 313 -9.11 5.85 6.57
CA TYR A 313 -8.80 7.25 6.28
C TYR A 313 -7.98 7.37 4.99
N TYR A 314 -8.23 8.39 4.19
CA TYR A 314 -7.42 8.66 2.99
C TYR A 314 -7.37 10.15 2.61
N LYS A 315 -6.32 10.52 1.87
CA LYS A 315 -6.19 11.78 1.11
C LYS A 315 -5.58 11.50 -0.26
N THR A 316 -5.73 12.41 -1.21
CA THR A 316 -5.23 12.24 -2.59
C THR A 316 -4.30 13.39 -2.99
N ALA A 317 -3.56 13.21 -4.09
CA ALA A 317 -2.72 14.24 -4.70
C ALA A 317 -3.51 15.50 -5.10
N TYR A 318 -4.80 15.34 -5.40
CA TYR A 318 -5.69 16.44 -5.77
C TYR A 318 -6.39 17.06 -4.56
N ASN A 319 -6.66 16.28 -3.51
CA ASN A 319 -7.38 16.73 -2.33
C ASN A 319 -6.75 16.18 -1.05
N ASN A 320 -6.00 17.05 -0.38
CA ASN A 320 -5.32 16.76 0.88
C ASN A 320 -6.24 16.73 2.11
N THR A 321 -7.55 16.98 1.96
CA THR A 321 -8.51 16.79 3.06
C THR A 321 -8.58 15.30 3.39
N ILE A 322 -8.22 14.95 4.62
CA ILE A 322 -8.35 13.58 5.13
C ILE A 322 -9.84 13.28 5.23
N ARG A 323 -10.27 12.24 4.52
CA ARG A 323 -11.63 11.71 4.51
C ARG A 323 -11.63 10.33 5.13
N CYS A 324 -12.75 9.91 5.70
CA CYS A 324 -12.87 8.58 6.30
C CYS A 324 -14.14 7.83 5.89
N ILE A 325 -14.06 6.51 5.97
CA ILE A 325 -15.19 5.59 5.85
C ILE A 325 -15.18 4.72 7.10
N ASP A 326 -16.20 4.87 7.95
CA ASP A 326 -16.38 4.08 9.16
C ASP A 326 -17.22 2.84 8.84
N LEU A 327 -16.64 1.65 9.04
CA LEU A 327 -17.32 0.39 8.73
C LEU A 327 -18.48 0.10 9.70
N SER A 328 -18.51 0.72 10.89
CA SER A 328 -19.61 0.56 11.84
C SER A 328 -20.89 1.26 11.39
N GLU A 329 -20.80 2.23 10.48
CA GLU A 329 -21.93 2.95 9.89
C GLU A 329 -22.54 2.24 8.67
N ILE A 330 -21.98 1.08 8.26
CA ILE A 330 -22.41 0.34 7.07
C ILE A 330 -23.13 -0.95 7.48
N ASP A 331 -24.40 -1.06 7.12
CA ASP A 331 -25.14 -2.32 7.18
C ASP A 331 -24.75 -3.21 5.98
N PHE A 332 -23.71 -4.03 6.16
CA PHE A 332 -23.18 -4.91 5.11
C PHE A 332 -24.13 -6.03 4.65
N ASP A 333 -25.24 -6.25 5.36
CA ASP A 333 -26.27 -7.22 4.94
C ASP A 333 -27.32 -6.59 4.02
N LYS A 334 -27.38 -5.25 3.97
CA LYS A 334 -28.35 -4.49 3.17
C LYS A 334 -27.73 -3.61 2.09
N VAL A 335 -26.51 -3.12 2.30
CA VAL A 335 -25.84 -2.23 1.33
C VAL A 335 -25.63 -2.96 -0.01
N ALA A 336 -25.76 -2.26 -1.12
CA ALA A 336 -25.40 -2.82 -2.43
C ALA A 336 -23.88 -2.73 -2.64
N TYR A 337 -23.34 -3.57 -3.52
CA TYR A 337 -22.01 -3.34 -4.06
C TYR A 337 -21.95 -1.95 -4.72
N GLN A 338 -20.99 -1.13 -4.32
CA GLN A 338 -20.80 0.20 -4.86
C GLN A 338 -19.32 0.55 -5.01
N SER A 339 -19.01 1.37 -6.00
CA SER A 339 -17.71 1.99 -6.20
C SER A 339 -17.89 3.45 -6.56
N HIS A 340 -17.01 4.31 -6.05
CA HIS A 340 -17.06 5.74 -6.30
C HIS A 340 -15.63 6.29 -6.41
N PRO A 341 -15.37 7.28 -7.27
CA PRO A 341 -14.07 7.95 -7.34
C PRO A 341 -13.60 8.42 -5.96
N LEU A 342 -12.30 8.29 -5.66
CA LEU A 342 -11.76 8.82 -4.39
C LEU A 342 -12.03 10.32 -4.26
N ASP A 343 -11.99 11.05 -5.38
CA ASP A 343 -12.29 12.47 -5.49
C ASP A 343 -13.52 12.68 -6.38
N ALA A 344 -14.60 13.23 -5.81
CA ALA A 344 -15.75 13.67 -6.60
C ALA A 344 -15.37 14.78 -7.60
N LYS A 345 -14.40 15.62 -7.22
CA LYS A 345 -13.75 16.63 -8.06
C LYS A 345 -12.26 16.61 -7.79
N ARG A 346 -11.45 16.63 -8.85
CA ARG A 346 -9.99 16.68 -8.79
C ARG A 346 -9.50 18.10 -8.54
N GLU A 347 -9.77 18.61 -7.35
CA GLU A 347 -9.40 19.96 -6.91
C GLU A 347 -8.98 19.95 -5.44
N GLN A 348 -8.05 20.82 -5.08
CA GLN A 348 -7.62 21.01 -3.70
C GLN A 348 -8.57 22.00 -3.03
N PRO A 349 -9.30 21.61 -1.98
CA PRO A 349 -10.07 22.57 -1.19
C PRO A 349 -9.12 23.60 -0.57
N VAL A 350 -9.46 24.88 -0.72
CA VAL A 350 -8.75 26.02 -0.12
C VAL A 350 -9.77 26.85 0.66
N GLU A 351 -9.61 26.91 1.97
CA GLU A 351 -10.41 27.76 2.82
C GLU A 351 -9.83 29.18 2.82
N LYS A 352 -10.60 30.15 2.32
CA LYS A 352 -10.20 31.57 2.38
C LYS A 352 -10.55 32.13 3.77
N ILE A 353 -9.53 32.52 4.52
CA ILE A 353 -9.71 33.23 5.79
C ILE A 353 -10.02 34.71 5.52
N THR A 354 -11.15 35.19 6.02
CA THR A 354 -11.49 36.62 6.02
C THR A 354 -10.99 37.23 7.33
N VAL A 355 -10.11 38.23 7.23
CA VAL A 355 -9.66 39.03 8.36
C VAL A 355 -10.53 40.29 8.38
N ASN A 356 -11.32 40.45 9.45
CA ASN A 356 -12.15 41.63 9.68
C ASN A 356 -11.41 42.68 10.51
#